data_AF-A0A2S4Y9M6-F1
#
_entry.id   AF-A0A2S4Y9M6-F1
#
_cell.length_a   1.000
_cell.length_b   1.000
_cell.length_c   1.000
_cell.angle_alpha   90.00
_cell.angle_beta   90.00
_cell.angle_gamma   90.00
#
_symmetry.space_group_name_H-M   'P 1'
#
loop_
_entity.id
_entity.type
_entity.pdbx_description
1 polymer ?
#
loop_
_entity_poly.entity_id
_entity_poly.type
_entity_poly.pdbx_seq_one_letter_code
_entity_poly.pdbx_strand_id
1 'polypeptide(L)'
;DERESGRAAGFENVPAIVAAAASLRAVRAEAAEEALRLRELTERIRARVPELVPDVEVVGDPVRRLPGIVTFSCLYVDGETLLHELDRAGFSVSSGSSCTSSTLTPSHVLRAMGVLSEGNVRVSLPPGTPAEDVERFLAVLPEAVAGVREKLGAPSPRTAGPEDALVVDALGKRCPLPVIELAKVFGDVPVGATVRVLADDEAARLDIPAWCEMRGQEYVGEEPAERGSAYVVRRLS
;
A
#
# COMPACT_ATOMS: atom_id res chain seq x y z
N ASP A 1 -4.20 5.24 -31.32
CA ASP A 1 -4.67 5.10 -32.72
C ASP A 1 -3.66 4.23 -33.45
N GLU A 2 -4.07 3.02 -33.86
CA GLU A 2 -3.20 2.06 -34.56
C GLU A 2 -2.99 2.41 -36.03
N ARG A 3 -3.72 3.41 -36.56
CA ARG A 3 -3.72 3.79 -37.99
C ARG A 3 -2.35 4.19 -38.53
N GLU A 4 -1.41 4.62 -37.68
CA GLU A 4 -0.02 4.93 -38.08
C GLU A 4 1.03 4.08 -37.35
N SER A 5 0.71 2.84 -36.96
CA SER A 5 1.62 2.01 -36.15
C SER A 5 2.03 2.68 -34.82
N GLY A 6 1.14 3.48 -34.24
CA GLY A 6 1.41 4.26 -33.02
C GLY A 6 2.22 5.54 -33.22
N ARG A 7 2.49 5.96 -34.47
CA ARG A 7 3.06 7.28 -34.78
C ARG A 7 2.00 8.35 -34.62
N ALA A 8 2.43 9.52 -34.16
CA ALA A 8 1.57 10.68 -34.05
C ALA A 8 1.67 11.51 -35.33
N ALA A 9 0.57 11.62 -36.08
CA ALA A 9 0.44 12.59 -37.14
C ALA A 9 0.53 14.02 -36.57
N GLY A 10 1.16 14.93 -37.30
CA GLY A 10 1.32 16.34 -36.90
C GLY A 10 2.75 16.84 -37.04
N PHE A 11 2.96 18.12 -36.73
CA PHE A 11 4.30 18.71 -36.70
C PHE A 11 5.06 18.20 -35.48
N GLU A 12 6.36 17.93 -35.66
CA GLU A 12 7.22 17.51 -34.57
C GLU A 12 7.28 18.59 -33.50
N ASN A 13 7.19 18.18 -32.23
CA ASN A 13 7.49 19.06 -31.12
C ASN A 13 9.02 19.21 -30.97
N VAL A 14 9.62 19.94 -31.92
CA VAL A 14 11.08 20.16 -31.99
C VAL A 14 11.65 20.68 -30.66
N PRO A 15 11.02 21.64 -29.95
CA PRO A 15 11.49 22.05 -28.63
C PRO A 15 11.55 20.91 -27.60
N ALA A 16 10.50 20.09 -27.50
CA ALA A 16 10.47 18.97 -26.56
C ALA A 16 11.50 17.88 -26.91
N ILE A 17 11.72 17.62 -28.20
CA ILE A 17 12.72 16.66 -28.68
C ILE A 17 14.13 17.12 -28.27
N VAL A 18 14.46 18.39 -28.52
CA VAL A 18 15.76 18.95 -28.14
C VAL A 18 15.94 18.95 -26.61
N ALA A 19 14.90 19.32 -25.86
CA ALA A 19 14.93 19.29 -24.39
C ALA A 19 15.16 17.86 -23.86
N ALA A 20 14.44 16.86 -24.37
CA ALA A 20 14.61 15.46 -23.96
C ALA A 20 16.04 14.95 -24.24
N ALA A 21 16.60 15.27 -25.41
CA ALA A 21 17.96 14.90 -25.77
C ALA A 21 19.00 15.58 -24.87
N ALA A 22 18.81 16.86 -24.55
CA ALA A 22 19.69 17.60 -23.65
C ALA A 22 19.63 17.03 -22.22
N SER A 23 18.43 16.81 -21.68
CA SER A 23 18.23 16.21 -20.35
C SER A 23 18.87 14.83 -20.24
N LEU A 24 18.70 13.96 -21.26
CA LEU A 24 19.33 12.64 -21.27
C LEU A 24 20.86 12.74 -21.25
N ARG A 25 21.45 13.65 -22.03
CA ARG A 25 22.91 13.85 -22.02
C ARG A 25 23.42 14.36 -20.68
N ALA A 26 22.70 15.28 -20.05
CA ALA A 26 23.08 15.87 -18.77
C ALA A 26 23.17 14.80 -17.66
N VAL A 27 22.22 13.85 -17.61
CA VAL A 27 22.18 12.86 -16.53
C VAL A 27 23.02 11.60 -16.82
N ARG A 28 23.33 11.30 -18.08
CA ARG A 28 23.89 9.99 -18.47
C ARG A 28 25.27 9.69 -17.87
N ALA A 29 26.12 10.70 -17.72
CA ALA A 29 27.48 10.50 -17.22
C ALA A 29 27.49 10.09 -15.74
N GLU A 30 26.59 10.67 -14.94
CA GLU A 30 26.52 10.49 -13.48
C GLU A 30 25.48 9.43 -13.07
N ALA A 31 24.66 8.96 -14.00
CA ALA A 31 23.53 8.06 -13.72
C ALA A 31 23.90 6.79 -12.96
N ALA A 32 25.08 6.21 -13.22
CA ALA A 32 25.51 4.98 -12.54
C ALA A 32 25.88 5.23 -11.08
N GLU A 33 26.61 6.31 -10.79
CA GLU A 33 26.98 6.71 -9.44
C GLU A 33 25.75 7.12 -8.64
N GLU A 34 24.87 7.93 -9.24
CA GLU A 34 23.64 8.36 -8.59
C GLU A 34 22.70 7.17 -8.33
N ALA A 35 22.65 6.18 -9.23
CA ALA A 35 21.88 4.96 -9.00
C ALA A 35 22.38 4.17 -7.77
N LEU A 36 23.68 4.14 -7.51
CA LEU A 36 24.23 3.50 -6.30
C LEU A 36 23.83 4.27 -5.04
N ARG A 37 23.96 5.60 -5.08
CA ARG A 37 23.60 6.49 -3.97
C ARG A 37 22.11 6.40 -3.62
N LEU A 38 21.23 6.50 -4.63
CA LEU A 38 19.78 6.38 -4.44
C LEU A 38 19.38 4.99 -3.95
N ARG A 39 20.06 3.93 -4.44
CA ARG A 39 19.81 2.57 -3.95
C ARG A 39 20.13 2.45 -2.47
N GLU A 40 21.24 3.00 -2.00
CA GLU A 40 21.57 2.99 -0.58
C GLU A 40 20.47 3.70 0.25
N LEU A 41 20.02 4.87 -0.20
CA LEU A 41 18.95 5.60 0.47
C LEU A 41 17.61 4.83 0.48
N THR A 42 17.24 4.20 -0.64
CA THR A 42 16.01 3.39 -0.68
C THR A 42 16.12 2.09 0.12
N GLU A 43 17.30 1.46 0.21
CA GLU A 43 17.50 0.32 1.12
C GLU A 43 17.25 0.72 2.57
N ARG A 44 17.72 1.90 3.00
CA ARG A 44 17.46 2.39 4.36
C ARG A 44 15.96 2.52 4.63
N ILE A 45 15.21 3.11 3.69
CA ILE A 45 13.74 3.20 3.82
C ILE A 45 13.11 1.81 3.90
N ARG A 46 13.48 0.90 3.00
CA ARG A 46 12.93 -0.47 2.96
C ARG A 46 13.19 -1.25 4.24
N ALA A 47 14.36 -1.08 4.85
CA ALA A 47 14.71 -1.77 6.10
C ALA A 47 14.02 -1.14 7.31
N ARG A 48 14.02 0.20 7.41
CA ARG A 48 13.57 0.91 8.61
C ARG A 48 12.06 1.07 8.72
N VAL A 49 11.35 1.18 7.59
CA VAL A 49 9.88 1.37 7.62
C VAL A 49 9.16 0.24 8.37
N PRO A 50 9.41 -1.06 8.09
CA PRO A 50 8.78 -2.16 8.83
C PRO A 50 9.16 -2.23 10.33
N GLU A 51 10.34 -1.69 10.70
CA GLU A 51 10.77 -1.62 12.11
C GLU A 51 10.06 -0.50 12.87
N LEU A 52 9.80 0.61 12.19
CA LEU A 52 9.27 1.84 12.80
C LEU A 52 7.74 1.91 12.79
N VAL A 53 7.11 1.25 11.83
CA VAL A 53 5.66 1.30 11.63
C VAL A 53 5.12 -0.13 11.63
N PRO A 54 4.26 -0.49 12.61
CA PRO A 54 3.65 -1.80 12.61
C PRO A 54 2.71 -1.94 11.42
N ASP A 55 2.56 -3.17 10.92
CA ASP A 55 1.57 -3.53 9.90
C ASP A 55 1.84 -2.84 8.57
N VAL A 56 3.11 -2.87 8.17
CA VAL A 56 3.60 -2.37 6.89
C VAL A 56 4.18 -3.49 6.05
N GLU A 57 3.81 -3.49 4.77
CA GLU A 57 4.38 -4.36 3.76
C GLU A 57 5.20 -3.54 2.76
N VAL A 58 6.49 -3.85 2.61
CA VAL A 58 7.33 -3.25 1.58
C VAL A 58 7.22 -4.05 0.29
N VAL A 59 6.79 -3.39 -0.78
CA VAL A 59 6.44 -4.04 -2.05
C VAL A 59 7.62 -4.01 -3.04
N GLY A 60 7.68 -5.02 -3.90
CA GLY A 60 8.60 -5.10 -5.04
C GLY A 60 9.90 -5.87 -4.78
N ASP A 61 10.54 -6.32 -5.87
CA ASP A 61 11.74 -7.17 -5.84
C ASP A 61 12.89 -6.47 -5.07
N PRO A 62 13.54 -7.15 -4.11
CA PRO A 62 14.59 -6.56 -3.31
C PRO A 62 15.88 -6.29 -4.11
N VAL A 63 16.04 -6.84 -5.30
CA VAL A 63 17.24 -6.64 -6.13
C VAL A 63 16.88 -5.89 -7.41
N ARG A 64 15.92 -6.42 -8.17
CA ARG A 64 15.51 -5.96 -9.51
C ARG A 64 14.45 -4.86 -9.45
N ARG A 65 14.82 -3.74 -8.86
CA ARG A 65 14.00 -2.51 -8.78
C ARG A 65 14.73 -1.29 -9.31
N LEU A 66 13.98 -0.21 -9.53
CA LEU A 66 14.56 1.11 -9.78
C LEU A 66 15.26 1.64 -8.52
N PRO A 67 16.44 2.29 -8.64
CA PRO A 67 17.26 2.66 -7.49
C PRO A 67 16.65 3.74 -6.59
N GLY A 68 15.86 4.65 -7.16
CA GLY A 68 15.27 5.79 -6.44
C GLY A 68 13.80 5.62 -6.07
N ILE A 69 13.22 4.41 -6.17
CA ILE A 69 11.81 4.18 -5.86
C ILE A 69 11.68 3.11 -4.78
N VAL A 70 10.90 3.43 -3.76
CA VAL A 70 10.40 2.47 -2.77
C VAL A 70 8.90 2.61 -2.63
N THR A 71 8.22 1.48 -2.55
CA THR A 71 6.78 1.40 -2.34
C THR A 71 6.52 0.54 -1.11
N PHE A 72 5.63 0.99 -0.25
CA PHE A 72 5.15 0.22 0.88
C PHE A 72 3.67 0.53 1.15
N SER A 73 2.98 -0.39 1.81
CA SER A 73 1.57 -0.29 2.15
C SER A 73 1.42 -0.31 3.66
N CYS A 74 0.79 0.72 4.23
CA CYS A 74 0.47 0.77 5.65
C CYS A 74 -0.98 0.30 5.86
N LEU A 75 -1.17 -0.79 6.59
CA LEU A 75 -2.52 -1.25 6.93
C LEU A 75 -3.22 -0.31 7.89
N TYR A 76 -4.55 -0.33 7.86
CA TYR A 76 -5.43 0.50 8.68
C TYR A 76 -5.29 2.00 8.40
N VAL A 77 -4.85 2.35 7.19
CA VAL A 77 -4.52 3.72 6.80
C VAL A 77 -5.14 4.01 5.44
N ASP A 78 -5.95 5.05 5.41
CA ASP A 78 -6.35 5.65 4.14
C ASP A 78 -5.14 6.34 3.49
N GLY A 79 -4.76 5.91 2.29
CA GLY A 79 -3.57 6.38 1.59
C GLY A 79 -3.62 7.86 1.26
N GLU A 80 -4.79 8.39 0.89
CA GLU A 80 -4.96 9.82 0.57
C GLU A 80 -4.80 10.69 1.82
N THR A 81 -5.38 10.26 2.94
CA THR A 81 -5.20 10.93 4.23
C THR A 81 -3.74 10.91 4.67
N LEU A 82 -3.03 9.78 4.51
CA LEU A 82 -1.59 9.71 4.82
C LEU A 82 -0.76 10.64 3.93
N LEU A 83 -1.07 10.70 2.63
CA LEU A 83 -0.43 11.64 1.70
C LEU A 83 -0.59 13.09 2.17
N HIS A 84 -1.79 13.46 2.63
CA HIS A 84 -2.05 14.80 3.17
C HIS A 84 -1.27 15.09 4.46
N GLU A 85 -1.17 14.13 5.39
CA GLU A 85 -0.38 14.32 6.61
C GLU A 85 1.12 14.44 6.30
N LEU A 86 1.63 13.68 5.33
CA LEU A 86 3.02 13.78 4.88
C LEU A 86 3.30 15.12 4.16
N ASP A 87 2.35 15.61 3.35
CA ASP A 87 2.44 16.92 2.71
C ASP A 87 2.50 18.06 3.75
N ARG A 88 1.67 17.98 4.79
CA ARG A 88 1.73 18.91 5.94
C ARG A 88 3.06 18.88 6.68
N ALA A 89 3.72 17.72 6.71
CA ALA A 89 5.06 17.57 7.26
C ALA A 89 6.17 17.95 6.26
N GLY A 90 5.82 18.46 5.08
CA GLY A 90 6.76 18.95 4.07
C GLY A 90 7.30 17.89 3.11
N PHE A 91 6.61 16.76 2.97
CA PHE A 91 6.98 15.66 2.07
C PHE A 91 5.96 15.46 0.96
N SER A 92 6.42 15.56 -0.29
CA SER A 92 5.62 15.17 -1.44
C SER A 92 5.88 13.71 -1.81
N VAL A 93 4.89 12.86 -1.58
CA VAL A 93 4.92 11.44 -1.96
C VAL A 93 3.72 11.11 -2.87
N SER A 94 3.76 9.98 -3.56
CA SER A 94 2.62 9.51 -4.36
C SER A 94 1.97 8.31 -3.67
N SER A 95 0.70 8.04 -3.97
CA SER A 95 0.13 6.71 -3.78
C SER A 95 0.25 5.94 -5.08
N GLY A 96 0.62 4.65 -5.03
CA GLY A 96 0.77 3.82 -6.22
C GLY A 96 -0.55 3.63 -6.96
N SER A 97 -0.67 4.22 -8.14
CA SER A 97 -1.56 3.86 -9.25
C SER A 97 -3.09 3.80 -9.03
N SER A 98 -3.66 4.40 -7.98
CA SER A 98 -5.10 4.74 -7.94
C SER A 98 -5.38 6.22 -7.66
N CYS A 99 -4.41 7.12 -7.83
CA CYS A 99 -4.64 8.57 -7.68
C CYS A 99 -5.62 9.18 -8.71
N THR A 100 -6.19 8.41 -9.65
CA THR A 100 -7.19 8.91 -10.59
C THR A 100 -8.23 7.86 -10.97
N SER A 101 -9.17 7.54 -10.08
CA SER A 101 -10.56 7.39 -10.50
C SER A 101 -11.48 7.37 -9.29
N SER A 102 -12.64 7.97 -9.47
CA SER A 102 -13.84 7.96 -8.63
C SER A 102 -14.41 6.55 -8.34
N THR A 103 -13.60 5.52 -8.49
CA THR A 103 -13.90 4.11 -8.24
C THR A 103 -12.83 3.60 -7.29
N LEU A 104 -13.25 3.15 -6.10
CA LEU A 104 -12.41 2.60 -5.03
C LEU A 104 -11.86 1.22 -5.41
N THR A 105 -11.28 1.12 -6.60
CA THR A 105 -10.76 -0.11 -7.17
C THR A 105 -9.28 -0.20 -6.79
N PRO A 106 -8.84 -1.31 -6.19
CA PRO A 106 -7.43 -1.59 -5.93
C PRO A 106 -6.56 -1.36 -7.16
N SER A 107 -5.34 -0.87 -6.95
CA SER A 107 -4.35 -0.75 -8.02
C SER A 107 -4.24 -2.07 -8.78
N HIS A 108 -4.49 -2.05 -10.10
CA HIS A 108 -4.42 -3.26 -10.92
C HIS A 108 -3.04 -3.94 -10.82
N VAL A 109 -1.97 -3.17 -10.61
CA VAL A 109 -0.61 -3.71 -10.45
C VAL A 109 -0.45 -4.40 -9.09
N LEU A 110 -0.85 -3.74 -7.99
CA LEU A 110 -0.74 -4.34 -6.65
C LEU A 110 -1.63 -5.59 -6.53
N ARG A 111 -2.83 -5.54 -7.10
CA ARG A 111 -3.71 -6.70 -7.25
C ARG A 111 -3.06 -7.83 -8.04
N ALA A 112 -2.43 -7.53 -9.19
CA ALA A 112 -1.74 -8.55 -9.98
C ALA A 112 -0.52 -9.14 -9.25
N MET A 113 0.08 -8.38 -8.34
CA MET A 113 1.16 -8.82 -7.46
C MET A 113 0.65 -9.63 -6.25
N GLY A 114 -0.65 -9.60 -5.95
CA GLY A 114 -1.24 -10.24 -4.77
C GLY A 114 -0.86 -9.57 -3.45
N VAL A 115 -0.44 -8.30 -3.49
CA VAL A 115 0.01 -7.54 -2.30
C VAL A 115 -1.03 -6.53 -1.86
N LEU A 116 -0.92 -6.07 -0.62
CA LEU A 116 -1.86 -5.12 -0.03
C LEU A 116 -1.87 -3.80 -0.81
N SER A 117 -3.06 -3.35 -1.20
CA SER A 117 -3.25 -2.10 -1.94
C SER A 117 -3.60 -0.90 -1.07
N GLU A 118 -4.03 -1.15 0.16
CA GLU A 118 -4.37 -0.15 1.16
C GLU A 118 -3.15 0.68 1.59
N GLY A 119 -3.37 1.98 1.89
CA GLY A 119 -2.37 2.81 2.53
C GLY A 119 -1.06 2.88 1.75
N ASN A 120 -1.14 2.67 0.43
CA ASN A 120 0.03 2.54 -0.40
C ASN A 120 0.73 3.89 -0.57
N VAL A 121 2.01 3.91 -0.26
CA VAL A 121 2.90 5.06 -0.43
C VAL A 121 4.06 4.66 -1.34
N ARG A 122 4.26 5.46 -2.38
CA ARG A 122 5.43 5.41 -3.26
C ARG A 122 6.28 6.64 -3.03
N VAL A 123 7.46 6.42 -2.47
CA VAL A 123 8.49 7.43 -2.31
C VAL A 123 9.41 7.39 -3.53
N SER A 124 9.58 8.53 -4.19
CA SER A 124 10.51 8.70 -5.31
C SER A 124 11.59 9.69 -4.87
N LEU A 125 12.85 9.29 -4.94
CA LEU A 125 14.00 10.13 -4.58
C LEU A 125 14.60 10.72 -5.86
N PRO A 126 14.48 12.03 -6.09
CA PRO A 126 15.15 12.69 -7.20
C PRO A 126 16.68 12.62 -7.10
N PRO A 127 17.41 12.84 -8.22
CA PRO A 127 18.84 13.00 -8.17
C PRO A 127 19.25 14.11 -7.19
N GLY A 128 20.26 13.84 -6.36
CA GLY A 128 20.76 14.78 -5.36
C GLY A 128 19.97 14.84 -4.04
N THR A 129 18.95 14.01 -3.81
CA THR A 129 18.25 13.96 -2.50
C THR A 129 19.24 13.74 -1.35
N PRO A 130 19.30 14.63 -0.35
CA PRO A 130 20.23 14.48 0.75
C PRO A 130 19.79 13.37 1.70
N ALA A 131 20.75 12.68 2.32
CA ALA A 131 20.44 11.59 3.25
C ALA A 131 19.61 12.07 4.46
N GLU A 132 19.81 13.32 4.88
CA GLU A 132 19.06 13.94 5.98
C GLU A 132 17.55 14.05 5.71
N ASP A 133 17.14 14.22 4.45
CA ASP A 133 15.72 14.22 4.10
C ASP A 133 15.09 12.83 4.28
N VAL A 134 15.86 11.76 4.02
CA VAL A 134 15.43 10.38 4.27
C VAL A 134 15.31 10.11 5.76
N GLU A 135 16.28 10.56 6.56
CA GLU A 135 16.20 10.43 8.02
C GLU A 135 15.02 11.23 8.60
N ARG A 136 14.79 12.46 8.10
CA ARG A 136 13.63 13.28 8.50
C ARG A 136 12.32 12.59 8.14
N PHE A 137 12.23 11.99 6.95
CA PHE A 137 11.06 11.23 6.53
C PHE A 137 10.78 10.04 7.46
N LEU A 138 11.82 9.26 7.77
CA LEU A 138 11.71 8.10 8.67
C LEU A 138 11.33 8.49 10.10
N ALA A 139 11.73 9.67 10.57
CA ALA A 139 11.33 10.19 11.88
C ALA A 139 9.85 10.59 11.93
N VAL A 140 9.31 11.16 10.86
CA VAL A 140 7.92 11.66 10.80
C VAL A 140 6.90 10.55 10.51
N LEU A 141 7.28 9.57 9.68
CA LEU A 141 6.35 8.57 9.16
C LEU A 141 5.54 7.83 10.25
N PRO A 142 6.11 7.39 11.39
CA PRO A 142 5.35 6.67 12.42
C PRO A 142 4.24 7.51 13.04
N GLU A 143 4.51 8.79 13.33
CA GLU A 143 3.53 9.71 13.91
C GLU A 143 2.41 10.00 12.91
N ALA A 144 2.74 10.20 11.63
CA ALA A 144 1.76 10.40 10.57
C ALA A 144 0.83 9.18 10.44
N VAL A 145 1.39 7.96 10.41
CA VAL A 145 0.62 6.72 10.32
C VAL A 145 -0.26 6.52 11.55
N ALA A 146 0.27 6.73 12.76
CA ALA A 146 -0.49 6.60 14.00
C ALA A 146 -1.68 7.58 14.04
N GLY A 147 -1.45 8.85 13.65
CA GLY A 147 -2.49 9.87 13.61
C GLY A 147 -3.61 9.57 12.61
N VAL A 148 -3.30 8.92 11.48
CA VAL A 148 -4.34 8.47 10.54
C VAL A 148 -5.13 7.28 11.09
N ARG A 149 -4.44 6.31 11.72
CA ARG A 149 -5.09 5.13 12.33
C ARG A 149 -6.08 5.52 13.43
N GLU A 150 -5.75 6.51 14.26
CA GLU A 150 -6.62 6.99 15.33
C GLU A 150 -7.93 7.59 14.78
N LYS A 151 -7.85 8.36 13.68
CA LYS A 151 -9.02 8.99 13.04
C LYS A 151 -10.01 7.98 12.44
N LEU A 152 -9.59 6.73 12.20
CA LEU A 152 -10.40 5.68 11.57
C LEU A 152 -11.19 4.79 12.58
N GLY A 153 -11.18 5.04 13.91
CA GLY A 153 -11.76 4.10 14.90
C GLY A 153 -12.76 4.63 15.96
N ALA A 154 -14.06 4.30 15.81
CA ALA A 154 -15.02 3.87 16.88
C ALA A 154 -16.31 3.27 16.24
N PRO A 155 -16.95 2.16 16.71
CA PRO A 155 -17.20 1.80 18.13
C PRO A 155 -16.96 0.31 18.57
N SER A 156 -17.26 0.07 19.87
CA SER A 156 -17.02 -1.02 20.85
C SER A 156 -17.13 -2.51 20.43
N PRO A 157 -16.29 -3.40 20.99
CA PRO A 157 -16.39 -4.85 20.80
C PRO A 157 -17.57 -5.45 21.61
N ARG A 158 -18.29 -6.40 21.00
CA ARG A 158 -19.14 -7.39 21.68
C ARG A 158 -18.36 -8.71 21.76
N THR A 159 -18.24 -9.25 22.96
CA THR A 159 -17.64 -10.56 23.25
C THR A 159 -18.52 -11.69 22.70
N ALA A 160 -17.91 -12.66 22.01
CA ALA A 160 -18.56 -13.89 21.54
C ALA A 160 -18.22 -15.09 22.46
N GLY A 161 -19.19 -16.00 22.60
CA GLY A 161 -19.07 -17.27 23.32
C GLY A 161 -18.49 -18.41 22.46
N PRO A 162 -18.32 -19.62 23.04
CA PRO A 162 -17.21 -20.52 22.67
C PRO A 162 -17.41 -21.49 21.50
N GLU A 163 -18.51 -21.44 20.73
CA GLU A 163 -18.76 -22.45 19.68
C GLU A 163 -19.15 -21.89 18.30
N ASP A 164 -19.33 -20.57 18.17
CA ASP A 164 -19.70 -19.92 16.92
C ASP A 164 -18.50 -19.19 16.31
N ALA A 165 -18.20 -19.46 15.04
CA ALA A 165 -17.25 -18.68 14.26
C ALA A 165 -17.62 -17.19 14.38
N LEU A 166 -16.74 -16.38 14.97
CA LEU A 166 -16.99 -14.95 15.17
C LEU A 166 -17.29 -14.30 13.82
N VAL A 167 -18.44 -13.66 13.69
CA VAL A 167 -18.80 -12.98 12.44
C VAL A 167 -18.50 -11.49 12.57
N VAL A 168 -17.66 -10.98 11.67
CA VAL A 168 -17.37 -9.55 11.48
C VAL A 168 -18.21 -9.04 10.32
N ASP A 169 -19.18 -8.18 10.62
CA ASP A 169 -19.98 -7.52 9.58
C ASP A 169 -19.28 -6.24 9.10
N ALA A 170 -18.75 -6.32 7.88
CA ALA A 170 -18.17 -5.21 7.15
C ALA A 170 -18.94 -4.91 5.84
N LEU A 171 -20.21 -5.32 5.74
CA LEU A 171 -21.04 -5.02 4.57
C LEU A 171 -21.28 -3.51 4.43
N GLY A 172 -21.19 -3.02 3.20
CA GLY A 172 -21.25 -1.60 2.86
C GLY A 172 -19.99 -0.82 3.24
N LYS A 173 -19.03 -1.44 3.92
CA LYS A 173 -17.74 -0.84 4.23
C LYS A 173 -16.76 -1.19 3.11
N ARG A 174 -16.05 -0.19 2.63
CA ARG A 174 -15.07 -0.34 1.55
C ARG A 174 -13.67 -0.46 2.12
N CYS A 175 -12.74 -0.99 1.33
CA CYS A 175 -11.32 -1.00 1.64
C CYS A 175 -10.92 0.35 2.24
N PRO A 176 -10.37 0.37 3.45
CA PRO A 176 -9.79 -0.79 4.13
C PRO A 176 -10.59 -1.46 5.25
N LEU A 177 -11.80 -0.97 5.50
CA LEU A 177 -12.57 -1.27 6.70
C LEU A 177 -12.77 -2.78 6.97
N PRO A 178 -13.00 -3.68 5.99
CA PRO A 178 -13.12 -5.11 6.28
C PRO A 178 -11.90 -5.72 7.00
N VAL A 179 -10.67 -5.36 6.61
CA VAL A 179 -9.45 -5.83 7.26
C VAL A 179 -9.26 -5.15 8.62
N ILE A 180 -9.63 -3.87 8.74
CA ILE A 180 -9.60 -3.15 10.04
C ILE A 180 -10.51 -3.84 11.06
N GLU A 181 -11.75 -4.13 10.69
CA GLU A 181 -12.71 -4.75 11.61
C GLU A 181 -12.32 -6.18 11.96
N LEU A 182 -11.76 -6.94 11.01
CA LEU A 182 -11.16 -8.25 11.28
C LEU A 182 -10.07 -8.12 12.35
N ALA A 183 -9.08 -7.25 12.13
CA ALA A 183 -7.91 -7.15 12.99
C ALA A 183 -8.23 -6.67 14.40
N LYS A 184 -9.22 -5.79 14.57
CA LYS A 184 -9.68 -5.32 15.88
C LYS A 184 -10.16 -6.45 16.79
N VAL A 185 -10.81 -7.47 16.21
CA VAL A 185 -11.40 -8.56 16.99
C VAL A 185 -10.52 -9.82 17.00
N PHE A 186 -9.62 -9.96 16.03
CA PHE A 186 -8.86 -11.20 15.83
C PHE A 186 -7.95 -11.55 17.01
N GLY A 187 -7.42 -10.55 17.73
CA GLY A 187 -6.59 -10.76 18.91
C GLY A 187 -7.32 -11.42 20.08
N ASP A 188 -8.65 -11.30 20.14
CA ASP A 188 -9.50 -11.86 21.19
C ASP A 188 -10.01 -13.28 20.84
N VAL A 189 -9.79 -13.73 19.61
CA VAL A 189 -10.26 -15.04 19.11
C VAL A 189 -9.31 -16.14 19.59
N PRO A 190 -9.77 -17.27 20.15
CA PRO A 190 -8.88 -18.36 20.57
C PRO A 190 -8.02 -18.89 19.41
N VAL A 191 -6.79 -19.32 19.70
CA VAL A 191 -5.94 -20.02 18.72
C VAL A 191 -6.65 -21.29 18.25
N GLY A 192 -6.69 -21.50 16.94
CA GLY A 192 -7.43 -22.57 16.26
C GLY A 192 -8.87 -22.22 15.87
N ALA A 193 -9.44 -21.15 16.43
CA ALA A 193 -10.79 -20.70 16.08
C ALA A 193 -10.81 -19.88 14.77
N THR A 194 -11.99 -19.78 14.18
CA THR A 194 -12.23 -19.08 12.91
C THR A 194 -13.06 -17.81 13.08
N VAL A 195 -12.74 -16.82 12.25
CA VAL A 195 -13.50 -15.57 12.06
C VAL A 195 -14.04 -15.55 10.64
N ARG A 196 -15.32 -15.18 10.49
CA ARG A 196 -15.97 -14.97 9.19
C ARG A 196 -16.16 -13.48 8.97
N VAL A 197 -15.54 -12.91 7.95
CA VAL A 197 -15.67 -11.49 7.60
C VAL A 197 -16.66 -11.37 6.44
N LEU A 198 -17.82 -10.76 6.69
CA LEU A 198 -18.79 -10.44 5.65
C LEU A 198 -18.39 -9.12 4.99
N ALA A 199 -18.14 -9.12 3.68
CA ALA A 199 -17.84 -7.91 2.93
C ALA A 199 -18.41 -7.98 1.50
N ASP A 200 -18.96 -6.86 1.03
CA ASP A 200 -19.42 -6.67 -0.36
C ASP A 200 -18.44 -5.84 -1.21
N ASP A 201 -17.26 -5.56 -0.66
CA ASP A 201 -16.15 -4.90 -1.35
C ASP A 201 -15.26 -5.94 -2.06
N GLU A 202 -14.97 -5.70 -3.35
CA GLU A 202 -14.16 -6.61 -4.16
C GLU A 202 -12.69 -6.67 -3.70
N ALA A 203 -12.19 -5.61 -3.07
CA ALA A 203 -10.82 -5.57 -2.55
C ALA A 203 -10.60 -6.58 -1.40
N ALA A 204 -11.64 -6.88 -0.62
CA ALA A 204 -11.56 -7.81 0.50
C ALA A 204 -11.10 -9.23 0.08
N ARG A 205 -11.39 -9.63 -1.17
CA ARG A 205 -10.92 -10.90 -1.75
C ARG A 205 -9.40 -11.00 -1.85
N LEU A 206 -8.72 -9.88 -1.95
CA LEU A 206 -7.26 -9.79 -2.06
C LEU A 206 -6.64 -9.42 -0.72
N ASP A 207 -7.25 -8.45 -0.04
CA ASP A 207 -6.68 -7.88 1.18
C ASP A 207 -6.74 -8.87 2.37
N ILE A 208 -7.79 -9.68 2.48
CA ILE A 208 -7.92 -10.65 3.59
C ILE A 208 -6.89 -11.79 3.49
N PRO A 209 -6.70 -12.48 2.35
CA PRO A 209 -5.63 -13.46 2.21
C PRO A 209 -4.23 -12.88 2.46
N ALA A 210 -3.94 -11.71 1.89
CA ALA A 210 -2.64 -11.04 2.07
C ALA A 210 -2.39 -10.67 3.54
N TRP A 211 -3.43 -10.18 4.25
CA TRP A 211 -3.36 -9.95 5.68
C TRP A 211 -3.08 -11.23 6.48
N CYS A 212 -3.69 -12.36 6.11
CA CYS A 212 -3.45 -13.64 6.77
C CYS A 212 -1.99 -14.07 6.62
N GLU A 213 -1.45 -14.01 5.40
CA GLU A 213 -0.04 -14.34 5.13
C GLU A 213 0.91 -13.47 5.96
N MET A 214 0.69 -12.16 5.94
CA MET A 214 1.50 -11.19 6.68
C MET A 214 1.47 -11.43 8.20
N ARG A 215 0.30 -11.79 8.75
CA ARG A 215 0.12 -12.06 10.19
C ARG A 215 0.47 -13.48 10.61
N GLY A 216 0.87 -14.35 9.67
CA GLY A 216 1.08 -15.77 9.95
C GLY A 216 -0.20 -16.50 10.38
N GLN A 217 -1.35 -16.10 9.83
CA GLN A 217 -2.66 -16.70 10.05
C GLN A 217 -3.09 -17.49 8.81
N GLU A 218 -4.09 -18.34 8.94
CA GLU A 218 -4.57 -19.17 7.84
C GLU A 218 -5.80 -18.54 7.18
N TYR A 219 -5.72 -18.26 5.89
CA TYR A 219 -6.90 -17.99 5.08
C TYR A 219 -7.56 -19.31 4.67
N VAL A 220 -8.73 -19.61 5.23
CA VAL A 220 -9.45 -20.88 5.03
C VAL A 220 -10.19 -20.89 3.70
N GLY A 221 -10.73 -19.74 3.27
CA GLY A 221 -11.39 -19.62 1.98
C GLY A 221 -12.49 -18.56 1.95
N GLU A 222 -13.15 -18.48 0.79
CA GLU A 222 -14.29 -17.60 0.52
C GLU A 222 -15.56 -18.43 0.38
N GLU A 223 -16.63 -18.00 1.04
CA GLU A 223 -17.96 -18.57 0.95
C GLU A 223 -18.97 -17.52 0.45
N PRO A 224 -19.98 -17.91 -0.32
CA PRO A 224 -21.07 -17.00 -0.68
C PRO A 224 -21.87 -16.59 0.56
N ALA A 225 -22.25 -15.32 0.66
CA ALA A 225 -23.13 -14.78 1.68
C ALA A 225 -24.42 -14.21 1.05
N GLU A 226 -25.45 -13.95 1.87
CA GLU A 226 -26.71 -13.33 1.40
C GLU A 226 -26.47 -11.99 0.69
N ARG A 227 -25.43 -11.26 1.14
CA ARG A 227 -24.92 -10.05 0.51
C ARG A 227 -23.40 -10.08 0.54
N GLY A 228 -22.76 -9.94 -0.63
CA GLY A 228 -21.31 -10.02 -0.75
C GLY A 228 -20.75 -11.43 -0.55
N SER A 229 -19.55 -11.51 0.03
CA SER A 229 -18.84 -12.76 0.33
C SER A 229 -18.49 -12.84 1.82
N ALA A 230 -18.38 -14.05 2.34
CA ALA A 230 -17.85 -14.36 3.66
C ALA A 230 -16.44 -14.92 3.54
N TYR A 231 -15.45 -14.21 4.07
CA TYR A 231 -14.05 -14.61 4.06
C TYR A 231 -13.70 -15.26 5.41
N VAL A 232 -13.23 -16.51 5.37
CA VAL A 232 -12.98 -17.31 6.58
C VAL A 232 -11.49 -17.32 6.90
N VAL A 233 -11.15 -16.89 8.11
CA VAL A 233 -9.76 -16.81 8.59
C VAL A 233 -9.63 -17.62 9.88
N ARG A 234 -8.58 -18.44 10.01
CA ARG A 234 -8.27 -19.20 11.22
C ARG A 234 -7.04 -18.62 11.92
N ARG A 235 -7.16 -18.45 13.23
CA ARG A 235 -6.04 -18.00 14.07
C ARG A 235 -5.07 -19.15 14.33
N LEU A 236 -3.79 -18.95 14.06
CA LEU A 236 -2.72 -19.91 14.30
C LEU A 236 -1.85 -19.58 15.52
N SER A 237 -1.85 -18.32 15.97
CA SER A 237 -1.01 -17.81 17.07
C SER A 237 -1.70 -16.70 17.85
#